data_AF-A0A959YYQ3-F1
#
_entry.id   AF-A0A959YYQ3-F1
#
_cell.length_a   1.000
_cell.length_b   1.000
_cell.length_c   1.000
_cell.angle_alpha   90.00
_cell.angle_beta   90.00
_cell.angle_gamma   90.00
#
_symmetry.space_group_name_H-M   'P 1'
#
loop_
_entity.id
_entity.type
_entity.pdbx_description
1 polymer ?
#
loop_
_entity_poly.entity_id
_entity_poly.type
_entity_poly.pdbx_seq_one_letter_code
_entity_poly.pdbx_strand_id
1 'polypeptide(L)' 'PDIANARIEFANGCVANLTASRISLKNMRKSRFFQRDAYIAVDMLEKSAEIVRMGPPQDEPDPFAISID' A
#
# COMPACT_ATOMS: atom_id res chain seq x y z
N PRO A 1 -21.20 11.00 12.72
CA PRO A 1 -19.85 11.39 12.25
C PRO A 1 -19.78 11.36 10.72
N ASP A 2 -19.35 12.45 10.09
CA ASP A 2 -19.20 12.52 8.63
C ASP A 2 -17.89 11.89 8.12
N ILE A 3 -16.92 11.77 9.03
CA ILE A 3 -15.64 11.08 8.86
C ILE A 3 -15.47 10.15 10.08
N ALA A 4 -15.00 8.92 9.83
CA ALA A 4 -14.68 7.94 10.85
C ALA A 4 -13.30 7.34 10.57
N ASN A 5 -12.52 7.16 11.63
CA ASN A 5 -11.23 6.46 11.60
C ASN A 5 -11.28 5.27 12.56
N ALA A 6 -10.72 4.14 12.15
CA ALA A 6 -10.60 2.96 12.98
C ALA A 6 -9.21 2.35 12.81
N ARG A 7 -8.59 1.95 13.93
CA ARG A 7 -7.39 1.13 13.96
C ARG A 7 -7.76 -0.23 14.52
N ILE A 8 -7.58 -1.28 13.74
CA ILE A 8 -7.87 -2.66 14.13
C ILE A 8 -6.55 -3.41 14.22
N GLU A 9 -6.31 -4.02 15.37
CA GLU A 9 -5.17 -4.90 15.60
C GLU A 9 -5.67 -6.34 15.68
N PHE A 10 -5.16 -7.19 14.80
CA PHE A 10 -5.54 -8.59 14.74
C PHE A 10 -4.64 -9.42 15.67
N ALA A 11 -5.12 -10.59 16.10
CA ALA A 11 -4.36 -11.49 16.98
C ALA A 11 -3.01 -11.95 16.39
N ASN A 12 -2.84 -11.88 15.05
CA ASN A 12 -1.59 -12.19 14.36
C ASN A 12 -0.63 -10.98 14.25
N GLY A 13 -0.93 -9.85 14.89
CA GLY A 13 -0.13 -8.64 14.85
C GLY A 13 -0.32 -7.77 13.60
N CYS A 14 -1.18 -8.17 12.64
CA CYS A 14 -1.56 -7.31 11.53
C CYS A 14 -2.32 -6.08 12.04
N VAL A 15 -2.07 -4.92 11.44
CA VAL A 15 -2.75 -3.67 11.78
C VAL A 15 -3.44 -3.12 10.54
N ALA A 16 -4.74 -2.87 10.65
CA ALA A 16 -5.51 -2.19 9.62
C ALA A 16 -5.91 -0.79 10.10
N ASN A 17 -5.54 0.22 9.31
CA ASN A 17 -6.00 1.61 9.50
C ASN A 17 -7.07 1.91 8.45
N LEU A 18 -8.29 2.20 8.89
CA LEU A 18 -9.43 2.46 8.03
C LEU A 18 -9.93 3.89 8.22
N THR A 19 -10.15 4.59 7.11
CA THR A 19 -10.79 5.90 7.08
C THR A 19 -11.99 5.84 6.15
N ALA A 20 -13.16 6.24 6.64
CA ALA A 20 -14.36 6.40 5.85
C ALA A 20 -14.86 7.85 5.97
N SER A 21 -15.25 8.45 4.86
CA SER A 21 -15.75 9.82 4.81
C SER A 21 -16.82 9.93 3.75
N ARG A 22 -17.96 10.55 4.10
CA ARG A 22 -19.04 10.85 3.14
C ARG A 22 -18.98 12.27 2.57
N ILE A 23 -18.08 13.11 3.10
CA ILE A 23 -17.92 14.53 2.74
C ILE A 23 -16.59 14.80 2.01
N SER A 24 -15.92 13.76 1.52
CA SER A 24 -14.69 13.90 0.76
C SER A 24 -14.92 14.61 -0.58
N LEU A 25 -14.05 15.57 -0.91
CA LEU A 25 -14.10 16.30 -2.19
C LEU A 25 -13.79 15.41 -3.40
N LYS A 26 -13.04 14.31 -3.20
CA LYS A 26 -12.67 13.36 -4.24
C LYS A 26 -13.18 11.96 -3.87
N ASN A 27 -13.85 11.31 -4.83
CA ASN A 27 -14.20 9.90 -4.71
C ASN A 27 -12.92 9.06 -4.65
N MET A 28 -12.79 8.22 -3.64
CA MET A 28 -11.64 7.34 -3.46
C MET A 28 -12.08 6.04 -2.81
N ARG A 29 -11.67 4.92 -3.42
CA ARG A 29 -11.89 3.57 -2.89
C ARG A 29 -10.59 2.79 -3.03
N LYS A 30 -9.58 3.16 -2.25
CA LYS A 30 -8.23 2.58 -2.32
C LYS A 30 -7.93 1.70 -1.11
N SER A 31 -7.38 0.52 -1.37
CA SER A 31 -6.82 -0.38 -0.35
C SER A 31 -5.33 -0.57 -0.61
N ARG A 32 -4.51 -0.52 0.44
CA ARG A 32 -3.06 -0.71 0.35
C ARG A 32 -2.65 -1.80 1.33
N PHE A 33 -1.89 -2.77 0.85
CA PHE A 33 -1.37 -3.87 1.63
C PHE A 33 0.16 -3.81 1.61
N PHE A 34 0.74 -3.95 2.80
CA PHE A 34 2.19 -3.96 3.00
C PHE A 34 2.56 -5.35 3.49
N GLN A 35 3.31 -6.08 2.67
CA GLN A 35 3.86 -7.39 2.99
C GLN A 35 5.38 -7.27 3.04
N ARG A 36 6.04 -8.31 3.57
CA ARG A 36 7.50 -8.33 3.70
C ARG A 36 8.22 -8.19 2.35
N ASP A 37 7.65 -8.75 1.30
CA ASP A 37 8.22 -8.88 -0.04
C ASP A 37 7.43 -8.12 -1.12
N ALA A 38 6.32 -7.48 -0.75
CA ALA A 38 5.43 -6.86 -1.70
C ALA A 38 4.67 -5.66 -1.14
N TYR A 39 4.44 -4.68 -2.01
CA TYR A 39 3.47 -3.61 -1.84
C TYR A 39 2.35 -3.81 -2.87
N ILE A 40 1.10 -3.82 -2.40
CA ILE A 40 -0.06 -4.02 -3.24
C ILE A 40 -1.01 -2.84 -3.04
N ALA A 41 -1.31 -2.12 -4.11
CA ALA A 41 -2.29 -1.04 -4.11
C ALA A 41 -3.46 -1.42 -5.03
N VAL A 42 -4.68 -1.35 -4.50
CA VAL A 42 -5.92 -1.62 -5.25
C VAL A 42 -6.75 -0.35 -5.28
N ASP A 43 -7.08 0.12 -6.48
CA ASP A 43 -8.06 1.17 -6.71
C ASP A 43 -9.38 0.54 -7.16
N MET A 44 -10.34 0.43 -6.24
CA MET A 44 -11.67 -0.12 -6.51
C MET A 44 -12.59 0.87 -7.23
N LEU A 45 -12.21 2.16 -7.29
CA LEU A 45 -12.94 3.13 -8.09
C LEU A 45 -12.58 2.96 -9.57
N GLU A 46 -11.28 2.88 -9.86
CA GLU A 46 -10.75 2.73 -11.23
C GLU A 46 -10.63 1.27 -11.70
N LYS A 47 -10.90 0.31 -10.81
CA LYS A 47 -10.77 -1.14 -11.06
C LYS A 47 -9.36 -1.56 -11.50
N SER A 48 -8.35 -0.95 -10.90
CA SER A 48 -6.94 -1.24 -11.18
C SER A 48 -6.21 -1.74 -9.94
N ALA A 49 -5.13 -2.48 -10.16
CA ALA A 49 -4.25 -2.95 -9.10
C ALA A 49 -2.78 -2.82 -9.55
N GLU A 50 -1.95 -2.41 -8.61
CA GLU A 50 -0.50 -2.32 -8.77
C GLU A 50 0.15 -3.22 -7.73
N ILE A 51 1.10 -4.05 -8.17
CA ILE A 51 1.85 -4.96 -7.31
C ILE A 51 3.33 -4.68 -7.56
N VAL A 52 4.02 -4.18 -6.53
CA VAL A 52 5.46 -3.99 -6.52
C VAL A 52 6.05 -5.08 -5.63
N ARG A 53 6.96 -5.89 -6.17
CA ARG A 53 7.66 -6.94 -5.41
C ARG A 53 9.13 -6.57 -5.27
N MET A 54 9.72 -6.98 -4.16
CA MET A 54 11.18 -6.98 -4.02
C MET A 54 11.73 -8.06 -4.96
N GLY A 55 12.58 -7.66 -5.90
CA GLY A 55 13.33 -8.62 -6.72
C GLY A 55 14.37 -9.36 -5.86
N PRO A 56 14.88 -10.51 -6.34
CA PRO A 56 16.11 -11.05 -5.77
C PRO A 56 17.20 -9.97 -5.84
N PRO A 57 18.12 -9.91 -4.86
CA PRO A 57 19.31 -9.08 -5.01
C PRO A 57 20.00 -9.48 -6.32
N GLN A 58 20.21 -8.52 -7.23
CA GLN A 58 21.04 -8.77 -8.40
C GLN A 58 22.48 -9.02 -7.90
N ASP A 59 22.98 -10.24 -8.09
CA ASP A 59 24.37 -10.61 -7.77
C ASP A 59 25.38 -9.87 -8.67
N GLU A 60 24.94 -9.39 -9.84
CA GLU A 60 25.73 -8.53 -10.71
C GLU A 60 25.40 -7.06 -10.44
N PRO A 61 26.40 -6.23 -10.05
CA PRO A 61 26.17 -4.80 -9.89
C PRO A 61 25.76 -4.21 -11.23
N ASP A 62 24.57 -3.61 -11.28
CA ASP A 62 24.12 -2.86 -12.45
C ASP A 62 25.11 -1.69 -12.66
N PRO A 63 25.85 -1.64 -13.78
CA PRO A 63 26.82 -0.59 -14.06
C PRO A 63 26.17 0.80 -14.18
N PHE A 64 24.84 0.87 -14.19
CA PHE A 64 24.04 2.11 -14.21
C PHE A 64 23.28 2.37 -12.90
N ALA A 65 23.45 1.54 -11.86
CA ALA A 65 22.85 1.81 -10.56
C ALA A 65 23.46 3.09 -9.96
N ILE A 66 22.61 4.07 -9.68
CA ILE A 66 23.00 5.28 -8.98
C ILE A 66 23.21 4.92 -7.50
N SER A 67 24.47 4.75 -7.10
CA SER A 67 24.84 4.68 -5.69
C SER A 67 24.79 6.07 -5.09
N ILE A 68 23.89 6.27 -4.12
CA ILE A 68 23.89 7.45 -3.25
C ILE A 68 24.69 7.02 -2.01
N ASP A 69 25.89 7.56 -1.87
CA ASP A 69 26.70 7.50 -0.63
C ASP A 69 26.03 8.31 0.50
#